data_AF-K9SI93-F1
#
_entry.id   AF-K9SI93-F1
#
_cell.length_a   1.000
_cell.length_b   1.000
_cell.length_c   1.000
_cell.angle_alpha   90.00
_cell.angle_beta   90.00
_cell.angle_gamma   90.00
#
_symmetry.space_group_name_H-M   'P 1'
#
loop_
_entity.id
_entity.type
_entity.pdbx_description
1 polymer ?
#
loop_
_entity_poly.entity_id
_entity_poly.type
_entity_poly.pdbx_seq_one_letter_code
_entity_poly.pdbx_strand_id
1 'polypeptide(L)' 'MKVSLEFLYHFRCDRCDNWWSRADIEPKPGDRVYCPQCGSVNTVEEIQTFRNAARSACLHTPPDPEPLT' A
#
# COMPACT_ATOMS: atom_id res chain seq x y z
N MET A 1 -23.74 -16.49 -5.14
CA MET A 1 -22.83 -15.84 -4.18
C MET A 1 -22.23 -14.62 -4.85
N LYS A 2 -22.14 -13.47 -4.17
CA LYS A 2 -21.51 -12.25 -4.69
C LYS A 2 -20.26 -11.95 -3.85
N VAL A 3 -19.20 -11.50 -4.50
CA VAL A 3 -17.93 -11.12 -3.88
C VAL A 3 -17.61 -9.69 -4.33
N SER A 4 -17.08 -8.87 -3.41
CA SER A 4 -16.53 -7.55 -3.71
C SER A 4 -15.04 -7.55 -3.40
N LEU A 5 -14.27 -6.84 -4.23
CA LEU A 5 -12.84 -6.64 -4.05
C LEU A 5 -12.61 -5.17 -3.67
N GLU A 6 -11.68 -4.92 -2.75
CA GLU A 6 -11.26 -3.59 -2.32
C GLU A 6 -9.73 -3.50 -2.40
N PHE A 7 -9.22 -2.39 -2.93
CA PHE A 7 -7.79 -2.08 -2.94
C PHE A 7 -7.48 -0.96 -1.95
N LEU A 8 -6.62 -1.25 -0.97
CA LEU A 8 -6.16 -0.28 0.03
C LEU A 8 -4.76 0.23 -0.28
N TYR A 9 -4.66 1.55 -0.48
CA TYR A 9 -3.39 2.26 -0.64
C TYR A 9 -2.98 2.88 0.68
N HIS A 10 -1.81 2.50 1.18
CA HIS A 10 -1.25 2.99 2.45
C HIS A 10 -0.30 4.15 2.19
N PHE A 11 -0.51 5.24 2.91
CA PHE A 11 0.30 6.45 2.85
C PHE A 11 0.96 6.68 4.20
N ARG A 12 2.20 7.15 4.18
CA ARG A 12 2.92 7.65 5.36
C ARG A 12 3.15 9.14 5.20
N CYS A 13 3.01 9.91 6.27
CA CYS A 13 3.22 11.35 6.21
C CYS A 13 4.71 11.67 6.35
N ASP A 14 5.26 12.46 5.44
CA ASP A 14 6.68 12.90 5.50
C ASP A 14 6.96 13.88 6.65
N ARG A 15 5.91 14.41 7.27
CA ARG A 15 6.01 15.39 8.37
C ARG A 15 5.79 14.78 9.76
N CYS A 16 4.74 13.98 9.93
CA CYS A 16 4.34 13.47 11.24
C CYS A 16 4.46 11.95 11.37
N ASP A 17 4.96 11.26 10.34
CA ASP A 17 5.21 9.82 10.29
C ASP A 17 3.99 8.91 10.52
N ASN A 18 2.80 9.48 10.67
CA ASN A 18 1.57 8.71 10.83
C ASN A 18 1.13 8.09 9.50
N TRP A 19 0.53 6.92 9.61
CA TRP A 19 -0.02 6.17 8.49
C TRP A 19 -1.52 6.42 8.33
N TRP A 20 -2.00 6.41 7.08
CA TRP A 20 -3.43 6.35 6.75
C TRP A 20 -3.64 5.59 5.44
N SER A 21 -4.88 5.22 5.15
CA SER A 21 -5.22 4.47 3.95
C SER A 21 -6.37 5.11 3.16
N ARG A 22 -6.38 4.92 1.84
CA ARG A 22 -7.54 5.21 0.98
C ARG A 22 -7.91 3.96 0.19
N ALA A 23 -9.20 3.66 0.15
CA ALA A 23 -9.77 2.55 -0.61
C ALA A 23 -10.13 2.98 -2.03
N ASP A 24 -9.89 2.10 -3.00
CA ASP A 24 -10.39 2.11 -4.39
C ASP A 24 -10.13 3.39 -5.20
N ILE A 25 -9.27 4.27 -4.71
CA ILE A 25 -8.78 5.44 -5.42
C ILE A 25 -7.28 5.25 -5.63
N GLU A 26 -6.93 4.76 -6.81
CA GLU A 26 -5.54 4.56 -7.21
C GLU A 26 -4.80 5.91 -7.26
N PRO A 27 -3.76 6.10 -6.43
CA PRO A 27 -2.92 7.28 -6.49
C PRO A 27 -2.03 7.22 -7.74
N LYS A 28 -1.56 8.37 -8.21
CA LYS A 28 -0.57 8.48 -9.28
C LYS A 28 0.65 9.24 -8.81
N PRO A 29 1.85 8.93 -9.33
CA PRO A 29 3.02 9.77 -9.11
C PRO A 29 2.72 11.23 -9.48
N GLY A 30 3.06 12.15 -8.59
CA GLY A 30 2.75 13.58 -8.68
C GLY A 30 1.43 14.01 -8.04
N ASP A 31 0.57 13.09 -7.61
CA ASP A 31 -0.66 13.43 -6.89
C ASP A 31 -0.34 14.10 -5.55
N ARG A 32 -1.14 15.10 -5.19
CA ARG A 32 -1.06 15.78 -3.89
C ARG A 32 -2.10 15.21 -2.95
N VAL A 33 -1.66 14.69 -1.80
CA VAL A 33 -2.52 14.09 -0.78
C VAL A 33 -2.35 14.77 0.58
N TYR A 34 -3.46 15.06 1.23
CA TYR A 34 -3.46 15.67 2.57
C TYR A 34 -3.34 14.61 3.64
N CYS A 35 -2.46 14.83 4.61
CA CYS A 35 -2.41 14.04 5.83
C CYS A 35 -3.61 14.39 6.73
N PRO A 36 -4.46 13.42 7.09
CA PRO A 36 -5.62 13.69 7.95
C PRO A 36 -5.23 14.05 9.40
N GLN A 37 -4.02 13.69 9.84
CA GLN A 37 -3.55 13.91 11.21
C GLN A 37 -2.96 15.31 11.42
N CYS A 38 -2.11 15.80 10.51
CA CYS A 38 -1.37 17.05 10.70
C CYS A 38 -1.65 18.12 9.64
N GLY A 39 -2.46 17.80 8.63
CA GLY A 39 -2.85 18.72 7.56
C GLY A 39 -1.76 19.02 6.52
N SER A 40 -0.57 18.41 6.61
CA SER A 40 0.47 18.59 5.59
C SER A 40 0.03 18.01 4.25
N VAL A 41 0.52 18.60 3.16
CA VAL A 41 0.36 18.07 1.81
C VAL A 41 1.61 17.27 1.47
N ASN A 42 1.42 16.03 1.07
CA ASN A 42 2.49 15.13 0.60
C ASN A 42 2.31 14.93 -0.91
N THR A 43 3.40 14.67 -1.61
CA THR A 43 3.38 14.36 -3.04
C THR A 43 3.68 12.87 -3.20
N VAL A 44 2.85 12.15 -3.95
CA VAL A 44 3.10 10.73 -4.22
C VAL A 44 4.31 10.63 -5.15
N GLU A 45 5.43 10.10 -4.67
CA GLU A 45 6.65 9.93 -5.47
C GLU A 45 6.59 8.63 -6.29
N GLU A 46 6.26 7.53 -5.64
CA GLU A 46 6.14 6.21 -6.25
C GLU A 46 5.06 5.36 -5.57
N ILE A 47 4.58 4.34 -6.27
CA ILE A 47 3.65 3.34 -5.73
C ILE A 47 4.41 2.04 -5.52
N GLN A 48 4.72 1.76 -4.27
CA GLN A 48 5.36 0.50 -3.89
C GLN A 48 4.30 -0.60 -3.84
N THR A 49 4.20 -1.38 -4.91
CA THR A 49 3.40 -2.60 -4.90
C THR A 49 4.12 -3.70 -4.14
N PHE A 50 3.39 -4.59 -3.46
CA PHE A 50 3.97 -5.78 -2.82
C PHE A 50 4.85 -6.56 -3.79
N ARG A 51 4.45 -6.68 -5.06
CA ARG A 51 5.24 -7.37 -6.09
C ARG A 51 6.60 -6.71 -6.34
N ASN A 52 6.65 -5.38 -6.31
CA ASN A 52 7.89 -4.63 -6.48
C ASN A 52 8.76 -4.67 -5.21
N ALA A 53 8.15 -4.59 -4.03
CA ALA A 53 8.85 -4.64 -2.75
C ALA A 53 9.36 -6.05 -2.40
N ALA A 54 8.57 -7.08 -2.70
CA ALA A 54 8.89 -8.49 -2.40
C ALA A 54 9.71 -9.16 -3.50
N ARG A 55 10.05 -8.44 -4.58
CA ARG A 55 10.79 -8.95 -5.75
C ARG A 55 12.13 -9.57 -5.36
N SER A 56 12.74 -9.10 -4.28
CA SER A 56 14.01 -9.58 -3.74
C SER A 56 13.88 -10.55 -2.55
N ALA A 57 12.68 -10.72 -1.98
CA ALA A 57 12.52 -11.37 -0.67
C ALA A 57 11.60 -12.60 -0.66
N CYS A 58 10.48 -12.57 -1.41
CA CYS A 58 9.43 -13.59 -1.26
C CYS A 58 9.10 -14.36 -2.54
N LEU A 59 9.64 -13.97 -3.71
CA LEU A 59 9.42 -14.70 -4.96
C LEU A 59 10.30 -15.96 -5.11
N HIS A 60 11.34 -16.09 -4.29
CA HIS A 60 12.30 -17.21 -4.36
C HIS A 60 12.08 -18.26 -3.26
N THR A 61 11.32 -17.94 -2.23
CA THR A 61 11.02 -18.86 -1.14
C THR A 61 9.66 -19.49 -1.42
N PRO A 62 9.57 -20.82 -1.67
CA PRO A 62 8.29 -21.48 -1.79
C PRO A 62 7.49 -21.28 -0.49
N PRO A 63 6.16 -21.07 -0.57
CA PRO A 63 5.31 -21.03 0.61
C PRO A 63 5.44 -22.34 1.40
N ASP A 64 5.28 -22.26 2.72
CA ASP A 64 5.25 -23.44 3.57
C ASP A 64 4.19 -24.43 3.05
N PRO A 65 4.47 -25.76 3.07
CA PRO A 65 3.49 -26.74 2.63
C PRO A 65 2.23 -26.64 3.49
N GLU A 66 1.05 -26.69 2.85
CA GLU A 66 -0.21 -26.73 3.58
C GLU A 66 -0.20 -27.93 4.55
N PRO A 67 -0.66 -27.76 5.80
CA PRO A 67 -0.76 -28.88 6.72
C PRO A 67 -1.70 -29.94 6.14
N LEU A 68 -1.20 -31.17 6.03
CA LEU A 68 -1.99 -32.33 5.63
C LEU A 68 -3.11 -32.51 6.68
N THR A 69 -4.33 -32.13 6.31
CA THR A 69 -5.56 -32.44 7.07
C THR A 69 -5.97 -33.88 6.86
#